data_AF-A0A957UEN6-F1
#
_entry.id   AF-A0A957UEN6-F1
#
_cell.length_a   1.000
_cell.length_b   1.000
_cell.length_c   1.000
_cell.angle_alpha   90.00
_cell.angle_beta   90.00
_cell.angle_gamma   90.00
#
_symmetry.space_group_name_H-M   'P 1'
#
loop_
_entity.id
_entity.type
_entity.pdbx_description
1 polymer ?
#
loop_
_entity_poly.entity_id
_entity_poly.type
_entity_poly.pdbx_seq_one_letter_code
_entity_poly.pdbx_strand_id
1 'polypeptide(L)'
;LGEITPDVIALRDEFNLPGMKILQFAFSTDASDKFLPHNFSRNFIVYSGTHDNDTTWGWYRNTATDKERDHFRRYFRTDGHDAAWTMVEGAWRVWPTWRLRRCKICSTWAARRA
;
A
#
# COMPACT_ATOMS: atom_id res chain seq x y z
N LEU A 1 7.54 9.65 8.15
CA LEU A 1 7.55 8.33 8.84
C LEU A 1 7.99 8.55 10.27
N GLY A 2 7.82 7.56 11.15
CA GLY A 2 8.16 7.71 12.56
C GLY A 2 7.12 8.50 13.35
N GLU A 3 7.55 9.09 14.46
CA GLU A 3 6.74 10.00 15.27
C GLU A 3 6.55 11.31 14.49
N ILE A 4 5.30 11.62 14.15
CA ILE A 4 4.95 12.82 13.38
C ILE A 4 4.16 13.73 14.30
N THR A 5 4.71 14.90 14.58
CA THR A 5 4.07 15.93 15.38
C THR A 5 3.08 16.77 14.55
N PRO A 6 2.06 17.40 15.17
CA PRO A 6 1.02 18.15 14.45
C PRO A 6 1.54 19.30 13.59
N ASP A 7 2.63 19.96 13.99
CA ASP A 7 3.32 21.01 13.24
C ASP A 7 3.92 20.51 11.93
N VAL A 8 4.47 19.29 11.91
CA VAL A 8 4.98 18.66 10.67
C VAL A 8 3.84 18.36 9.69
N ILE A 9 2.68 17.96 10.21
CA ILE A 9 1.48 17.74 9.40
C ILE A 9 0.99 19.07 8.82
N ALA A 10 0.91 20.11 9.66
CA ALA A 10 0.49 21.44 9.24
C ALA A 10 1.39 22.01 8.14
N LEU A 11 2.72 21.89 8.30
CA LEU A 11 3.69 22.35 7.32
C LEU A 11 3.55 21.60 5.98
N ARG A 12 3.42 20.26 6.02
CA ARG A 12 3.19 19.46 4.82
C ARG A 12 1.93 19.91 4.08
N ASP A 13 0.84 20.10 4.82
CA ASP A 13 -0.46 20.44 4.27
C ASP A 13 -0.51 21.88 3.74
N GLU A 14 0.21 22.82 4.38
CA GLU A 14 0.38 24.20 3.92
C GLU A 14 1.03 24.26 2.53
N PHE A 15 2.05 23.44 2.29
CA PHE A 15 2.73 23.37 0.99
C PHE A 15 2.12 22.33 0.04
N ASN A 16 0.98 21.72 0.39
CA ASN A 16 0.29 20.69 -0.39
C ASN A 16 1.20 19.52 -0.81
N LEU A 17 2.18 19.18 0.03
CA LEU A 17 3.13 18.12 -0.27
C LEU A 17 2.49 16.75 -0.02
N PRO A 18 2.66 15.77 -0.93
CA PRO A 18 2.10 14.45 -0.73
C PRO A 18 2.77 13.75 0.46
N GLY A 19 1.96 13.13 1.32
CA GLY A 19 2.46 12.22 2.34
C GLY A 19 3.00 10.91 1.75
N MET A 20 3.58 10.05 2.60
CA MET A 20 4.04 8.73 2.19
C MET A 20 3.33 7.63 2.98
N LYS A 21 2.96 6.55 2.30
CA LYS A 21 2.38 5.33 2.87
C LYS A 21 3.22 4.12 2.43
N ILE A 22 3.59 3.26 3.38
CA ILE A 22 4.37 2.05 3.14
C ILE A 22 3.51 0.85 3.52
N LEU A 23 3.23 -0.02 2.54
CA LEU A 23 2.33 -1.16 2.75
C LEU A 23 2.94 -2.26 3.64
N GLN A 24 4.27 -2.43 3.65
CA GLN A 24 4.91 -3.40 4.56
C GLN A 24 4.59 -3.16 6.04
N PHE A 25 4.25 -1.92 6.43
CA PHE A 25 3.90 -1.60 7.82
C PHE A 25 2.42 -1.86 8.17
N ALA A 26 1.58 -2.11 7.16
CA ALA A 26 0.12 -2.12 7.30
C ALA A 26 -0.43 -3.34 8.07
N PHE A 27 0.34 -4.41 8.19
CA PHE A 27 -0.18 -5.71 8.64
C PHE A 27 0.20 -6.06 10.07
N SER A 28 0.93 -5.17 10.77
CA SER A 28 1.46 -5.41 12.11
C SER A 28 0.42 -5.26 13.22
N THR A 29 -0.65 -4.50 12.97
CA THR A 29 -1.72 -4.23 13.94
C THR A 29 -3.08 -4.74 13.44
N ASP A 30 -4.15 -3.98 13.65
CA ASP A 30 -5.52 -4.35 13.29
C ASP A 30 -6.03 -3.53 12.09
N ALA A 31 -7.33 -3.63 11.80
CA ALA A 31 -7.94 -2.94 10.66
C ALA A 31 -7.91 -1.40 10.76
N SER A 32 -7.57 -0.82 11.92
CA SER A 32 -7.45 0.63 12.10
C SER A 32 -6.09 1.19 11.67
N ASP A 33 -5.16 0.35 11.22
CA ASP A 33 -3.82 0.80 10.84
C ASP A 33 -3.86 1.84 9.72
N LYS A 34 -3.23 3.00 9.96
CA LYS A 34 -3.12 4.10 9.00
C LYS A 34 -2.38 3.74 7.70
N PHE A 35 -1.66 2.62 7.69
CA PHE A 35 -0.95 2.08 6.52
C PHE A 35 -1.80 1.09 5.72
N LEU A 36 -3.01 0.73 6.16
CA LEU A 36 -3.93 -0.06 5.35
C LEU A 36 -4.61 0.81 4.26
N PRO A 37 -4.69 0.31 3.01
CA PRO A 37 -5.29 1.02 1.88
C PRO A 37 -6.64 1.70 2.12
N HIS A 38 -7.54 1.08 2.89
CA HIS A 38 -8.87 1.65 3.14
C HIS A 38 -8.87 2.81 4.15
N ASN A 39 -7.77 3.04 4.87
CA ASN A 39 -7.61 4.13 5.84
C ASN A 39 -6.86 5.34 5.25
N PHE A 40 -6.60 5.36 3.94
CA PHE A 40 -5.83 6.42 3.31
C PHE A 40 -6.65 7.70 3.13
N SER A 41 -6.11 8.82 3.63
CA SER A 41 -6.53 10.19 3.30
C SER A 41 -6.11 10.54 1.87
N ARG A 42 -6.51 11.69 1.31
CA ARG A 42 -6.02 12.14 -0.02
C ARG A 42 -4.56 12.65 0.04
N ASN A 43 -3.95 12.85 -1.12
CA ASN A 43 -2.60 13.41 -1.33
C ASN A 43 -1.45 12.65 -0.63
N PHE A 44 -1.15 11.45 -1.13
CA PHE A 44 -0.07 10.61 -0.62
C PHE A 44 0.62 9.89 -1.78
N ILE A 45 1.74 9.22 -1.52
CA ILE A 45 2.37 8.27 -2.44
C ILE A 45 2.46 6.93 -1.71
N VAL A 46 2.07 5.86 -2.39
CA VAL A 46 2.14 4.50 -1.84
C VAL A 46 3.36 3.79 -2.37
N TYR A 47 4.09 3.19 -1.44
CA TYR A 47 5.21 2.31 -1.71
C TYR A 47 4.90 0.94 -1.12
N SER A 48 5.36 -0.12 -1.78
CA SER A 48 5.38 -1.45 -1.17
C SER A 48 6.36 -1.45 0.01
N GLY A 49 7.59 -0.98 -0.21
CA GLY A 49 8.63 -0.70 0.78
C GLY A 49 9.59 0.38 0.27
N THR A 50 10.46 0.90 1.12
CA THR A 50 11.57 1.80 0.75
C THR A 50 12.87 1.03 0.59
N HIS A 51 13.96 1.74 0.28
CA HIS A 51 15.32 1.20 0.27
C HIS A 51 15.81 0.72 1.66
N ASP A 52 15.15 1.15 2.75
CA ASP A 52 15.43 0.72 4.11
C ASP A 52 14.70 -0.57 4.49
N ASN A 53 13.76 -1.01 3.66
CA ASN A 53 12.97 -2.21 3.88
C ASN A 53 13.53 -3.38 3.08
N ASP A 54 13.30 -4.61 3.56
CA ASP A 54 13.51 -5.78 2.72
C ASP A 54 12.61 -5.67 1.47
N THR A 55 13.01 -6.36 0.41
CA THR A 55 12.14 -6.63 -0.73
C THR A 55 10.81 -7.18 -0.23
N THR A 56 9.70 -6.93 -0.93
CA THR A 56 8.38 -7.42 -0.47
C THR A 56 8.35 -8.94 -0.32
N TRP A 57 9.08 -9.65 -1.18
CA TRP A 57 9.21 -11.09 -1.08
C TRP A 57 10.06 -11.54 0.11
N GLY A 58 11.20 -10.86 0.35
CA GLY A 58 12.04 -11.09 1.52
C GLY A 58 11.31 -10.80 2.82
N TRP A 59 10.58 -9.67 2.89
CA TRP A 59 9.69 -9.34 3.99
C TRP A 59 8.70 -10.47 4.25
N TYR A 60 7.91 -10.89 3.24
CA TYR A 60 6.87 -11.90 3.43
C TYR A 60 7.43 -13.25 3.94
N ARG A 61 8.59 -13.68 3.41
CA ARG A 61 9.19 -14.97 3.75
C ARG A 61 10.00 -14.96 5.04
N ASN A 62 10.75 -13.90 5.29
CA ASN A 62 11.83 -13.90 6.28
C ASN A 62 11.55 -12.97 7.46
N THR A 63 10.97 -11.79 7.21
CA THR A 63 10.82 -10.74 8.23
C THR A 63 9.44 -10.72 8.87
N ALA A 64 8.40 -10.95 8.08
CA ALA A 64 7.02 -10.93 8.54
C ALA A 64 6.77 -12.04 9.56
N THR A 65 6.04 -11.72 10.60
CA THR A 65 5.52 -12.69 11.56
C THR A 65 4.39 -13.52 10.94
N ASP A 66 4.06 -14.67 11.53
CA ASP A 66 2.91 -15.46 11.07
C ASP A 66 1.59 -14.69 11.14
N LYS A 67 1.45 -13.80 12.14
CA LYS A 67 0.28 -12.93 12.28
C LYS A 67 0.19 -11.91 11.14
N GLU A 68 1.30 -11.28 10.76
CA GLU A 68 1.35 -10.35 9.63
C GLU A 68 1.08 -11.06 8.30
N ARG A 69 1.67 -12.24 8.09
CA ARG A 69 1.38 -13.06 6.90
C ARG A 69 -0.08 -13.45 6.82
N ASP A 70 -0.67 -13.87 7.94
CA ASP A 70 -2.07 -14.22 8.01
C ASP A 70 -2.99 -13.02 7.74
N HIS A 71 -2.68 -11.88 8.34
CA HIS A 71 -3.39 -10.63 8.09
C HIS A 71 -3.30 -10.22 6.61
N PHE A 72 -2.10 -10.25 6.03
CA PHE A 72 -1.88 -9.98 4.60
C PHE A 72 -2.72 -10.88 3.69
N ARG A 73 -2.71 -12.19 3.93
CA ARG A 73 -3.49 -13.18 3.15
C ARG A 73 -4.98 -12.93 3.24
N ARG A 74 -5.50 -12.65 4.44
CA ARG A 74 -6.92 -12.34 4.66
C ARG A 74 -7.30 -11.01 4.00
N TYR A 75 -6.45 -9.99 4.13
CA TYR A 75 -6.70 -8.66 3.59
C TYR A 75 -6.79 -8.65 2.07
N PHE A 76 -5.80 -9.26 1.39
CA PHE A 76 -5.77 -9.31 -0.07
C PHE A 76 -6.50 -10.51 -0.68
N ARG A 77 -7.03 -11.40 0.15
CA ARG A 77 -7.69 -12.66 -0.27
C ARG A 77 -6.76 -13.50 -1.17
N THR A 78 -5.54 -13.70 -0.71
CA THR A 78 -4.47 -14.43 -1.42
C THR A 78 -3.93 -15.56 -0.55
N ASP A 79 -3.35 -16.58 -1.17
CA ASP A 79 -2.53 -17.59 -0.49
C ASP A 79 -1.11 -17.10 -0.20
N GLY A 80 -0.72 -15.97 -0.80
CA GLY A 80 0.58 -15.33 -0.66
C GLY A 80 1.70 -15.95 -1.50
N HIS A 81 1.38 -16.77 -2.51
CA HIS A 81 2.38 -17.34 -3.42
C HIS A 81 3.16 -16.27 -4.20
N ASP A 82 2.51 -15.12 -4.46
CA ASP A 82 3.11 -13.94 -5.10
C ASP A 82 2.80 -12.68 -4.27
N ALA A 83 3.39 -12.61 -3.08
CA ALA A 83 3.20 -11.49 -2.16
C ALA A 83 3.72 -10.17 -2.75
N ALA A 84 4.78 -10.22 -3.57
CA ALA A 84 5.34 -9.04 -4.23
C ALA A 84 4.32 -8.42 -5.19
N TRP A 85 3.78 -9.23 -6.12
CA TRP A 85 2.80 -8.72 -7.06
C TRP A 85 1.47 -8.36 -6.40
N THR A 86 1.04 -9.14 -5.40
CA THR A 86 -0.15 -8.81 -4.61
C THR A 86 -0.03 -7.41 -3.98
N MET A 87 1.15 -7.06 -3.44
CA MET A 87 1.35 -5.75 -2.84
C MET A 87 1.42 -4.63 -3.87
N VAL A 88 2.01 -4.89 -5.04
CA VAL A 88 1.95 -3.97 -6.20
C VAL A 88 0.49 -3.73 -6.57
N GLU A 89 -0.31 -4.76 -6.79
CA GLU A 89 -1.74 -4.59 -7.09
C GLU A 89 -2.48 -3.82 -6.00
N GLY A 90 -2.19 -4.09 -4.72
CA GLY A 90 -2.73 -3.34 -3.59
C GLY A 90 -2.42 -1.84 -3.68
N ALA A 91 -1.17 -1.49 -4.02
CA ALA A 91 -0.74 -0.10 -4.23
C ALA A 91 -1.36 0.55 -5.47
N TRP A 92 -1.72 -0.22 -6.50
CA TRP A 92 -2.38 0.31 -7.70
C TRP A 92 -3.90 0.50 -7.52
N ARG A 93 -4.53 -0.26 -6.61
CA ARG A 93 -5.98 -0.22 -6.36
C ARG A 93 -6.45 0.95 -5.49
N VAL A 94 -5.54 1.63 -4.79
CA VAL A 94 -5.87 2.82 -3.99
C VAL A 94 -6.25 4.00 -4.91
N TRP A 95 -7.46 4.52 -4.74
CA TRP A 95 -8.09 5.53 -5.60
C TRP A 95 -8.13 6.93 -4.91
N PRO A 96 -7.83 8.06 -5.60
CA PRO A 96 -7.03 8.25 -6.80
C PRO A 96 -5.74 9.00 -6.45
N THR A 97 -4.63 8.28 -6.36
CA THR A 97 -3.32 8.93 -6.23
C THR A 97 -2.90 9.60 -7.55
N TRP A 98 -3.43 9.14 -8.70
CA TRP A 98 -3.30 9.81 -9.98
C TRP A 98 -4.57 9.61 -10.83
N ARG A 99 -5.17 10.72 -11.29
CA ARG A 99 -6.23 10.71 -12.31
C ARG A 99 -5.62 10.26 -13.63
N LEU A 100 -5.51 8.95 -13.85
CA LEU A 100 -5.22 8.37 -15.16
C LEU A 100 -6.28 8.88 -16.15
N ARG A 101 -5.89 9.81 -17.04
CA ARG A 101 -6.65 10.04 -18.27
C ARG A 101 -6.75 8.67 -18.97
N ARG A 102 -7.96 8.24 -19.30
CA ARG A 102 -8.25 6.98 -20.01
C ARG A 102 -7.21 6.72 -21.10
N CYS A 103 -6.35 5.73 -20.91
CA CYS A 103 -5.57 5.12 -21.99
C CYS A 103 -6.40 3.95 -22.54
N LYS A 104 -6.68 3.97 -23.85
CA LYS A 104 -7.53 3.00 -24.58
C LYS A 104 -7.04 1.53 -24.51
N ILE A 105 -5.88 1.26 -23.94
CA ILE A 105 -5.32 -0.10 -23.81
C ILE A 105 -5.97 -0.90 -22.67
N CYS A 106 -6.57 -0.24 -21.66
CA CYS A 106 -7.08 -0.95 -20.47
C CYS A 106 -8.45 -1.64 -20.67
N SER A 107 -9.16 -1.40 -21.78
CA SER A 107 -10.48 -1.99 -22.02
C SER A 107 -10.46 -3.46 -22.45
N THR A 108 -9.30 -4.01 -22.79
CA THR A 108 -9.19 -5.42 -23.24
C THR A 108 -8.92 -6.41 -22.10
N TRP A 109 -8.46 -5.96 -20.93
CA TRP A 109 -8.14 -6.84 -19.81
C TRP A 109 -9.34 -7.24 -18.95
N ALA A 110 -10.36 -6.37 -18.85
CA ALA A 110 -11.61 -6.70 -18.16
C ALA A 110 -12.44 -7.78 -18.87
N ALA A 111 -12.16 -8.05 -20.16
CA ALA A 111 -12.90 -9.02 -20.97
C ALA A 111 -12.29 -10.44 -20.97
N ARG A 112 -11.15 -10.68 -20.30
CA ARG A 112 -10.46 -11.99 -20.31
C ARG A 112 -10.60 -12.81 -19.02
N ARG A 113 -11.45 -12.38 -18.08
CA ARG A 113 -11.83 -13.17 -16.89
C ARG A 113 -13.33 -13.05 -16.60
N ALA A 114 -14.14 -13.25 -17.64
CA ALA A 114 -15.54 -13.63 -17.55
C ALA A 114 -15.68 -15.04 -18.14
#